data_AF-A0AB34SE94-F1
#
_entry.id   AF-A0AB34SE94-F1
#
_cell.length_a   1.000
_cell.length_b   1.000
_cell.length_c   1.000
_cell.angle_alpha   90.00
_cell.angle_beta   90.00
_cell.angle_gamma   90.00
#
_symmetry.space_group_name_H-M   'P 1'
#
loop_
_entity.id
_entity.type
_entity.pdbx_description
1 polymer ?
#
loop_
_entity_poly.entity_id
_entity_poly.type
_entity_poly.pdbx_seq_one_letter_code
_entity_poly.pdbx_strand_id
1 'polypeptide(L)' 'MEVNKMSIIMENLINNKFYTTKGEVEKKLGVFFAFNVITEVEYTKLMQLTESKYTEVVAQ' A
#
# COMPACT_ATOMS: atom_id res chain seq x y z
N MET A 1 13.32 16.12 -1.14
CA MET A 1 12.61 15.03 -1.83
C MET A 1 11.16 15.44 -1.93
N GLU A 2 10.62 15.55 -3.13
CA GLU A 2 9.21 15.86 -3.34
C GLU A 2 8.38 14.66 -2.84
N VAL A 3 7.45 14.89 -1.92
CA VAL A 3 6.60 13.83 -1.38
C VAL A 3 5.43 13.65 -2.34
N ASN A 4 5.27 12.44 -2.88
CA ASN A 4 4.19 12.17 -3.81
C ASN A 4 2.83 12.20 -3.08
N LYS A 5 1.89 12.98 -3.61
CA LYS A 5 0.53 13.08 -3.06
C LYS A 5 -0.18 11.71 -3.03
N MET A 6 0.11 10.83 -3.98
CA MET A 6 -0.51 9.51 -4.04
C MET A 6 0.02 8.58 -2.94
N SER A 7 1.31 8.65 -2.60
CA SER A 7 1.87 7.77 -1.57
C SER A 7 1.28 8.09 -0.18
N ILE A 8 1.05 9.38 0.12
CA ILE A 8 0.33 9.81 1.34
C ILE A 8 -1.10 9.27 1.37
N ILE A 9 -1.84 9.34 0.25
CA ILE A 9 -3.22 8.85 0.18
C ILE A 9 -3.24 7.33 0.45
N MET A 10 -2.37 6.57 -0.22
CA MET A 10 -2.31 5.12 -0.01
C MET A 10 -1.92 4.77 1.42
N GLU A 11 -0.95 5.48 2.03
CA GLU A 11 -0.59 5.29 3.43
C GLU A 11 -1.80 5.47 4.35
N ASN A 12 -2.63 6.49 4.13
CA ASN A 12 -3.86 6.71 4.89
C ASN A 12 -4.90 5.60 4.68
N LEU A 13 -5.13 5.16 3.43
CA LEU A 13 -6.09 4.09 3.13
C LEU A 13 -5.69 2.76 3.76
N ILE A 14 -4.39 2.45 3.74
CA ILE A 14 -3.83 1.23 4.33
C ILE A 14 -3.96 1.27 5.86
N ASN A 15 -3.58 2.40 6.48
CA ASN A 15 -3.68 2.57 7.94
C ASN A 15 -5.11 2.43 8.45
N ASN A 16 -6.09 2.94 7.71
CA ASN A 16 -7.51 2.90 8.08
C ASN A 16 -8.21 1.59 7.68
N LYS A 17 -7.48 0.58 7.19
CA LYS A 17 -8.05 -0.68 6.68
C LYS A 17 -9.23 -0.46 5.71
N PHE A 18 -9.10 0.50 4.80
CA PHE A 18 -10.16 0.86 3.84
C PHE A 18 -10.49 -0.29 2.87
N TYR A 19 -9.48 -1.07 2.50
CA TYR A 19 -9.66 -2.25 1.66
C TYR A 19 -10.06 -3.44 2.54
N THR A 20 -10.70 -4.44 1.94
CA THR A 20 -11.16 -5.63 2.67
C THR A 20 -10.01 -6.62 2.85
N THR A 21 -9.20 -6.79 1.80
CA THR A 21 -8.14 -7.80 1.77
C THR A 21 -6.79 -7.20 1.42
N LYS A 22 -5.71 -7.88 1.83
CA LYS A 22 -4.34 -7.54 1.45
C LYS A 22 -4.19 -7.44 -0.08
N GLY A 23 -4.75 -8.40 -0.81
CA GLY A 23 -4.62 -8.49 -2.27
C GLY A 23 -5.24 -7.31 -3.03
N GLU A 24 -6.29 -6.68 -2.48
CA GLU A 24 -6.87 -5.45 -3.07
C GLU A 24 -5.87 -4.29 -3.04
N VAL A 25 -5.15 -4.15 -1.93
CA VAL A 25 -4.12 -3.13 -1.75
C VAL A 25 -2.94 -3.40 -2.69
N GLU A 26 -2.43 -4.63 -2.69
CA GLU A 26 -1.29 -5.05 -3.52
C GLU A 26 -1.57 -4.81 -5.01
N LYS A 27 -2.77 -5.19 -5.48
CA LYS A 27 -3.19 -4.94 -6.87
C LYS A 27 -3.20 -3.45 -7.20
N LYS A 28 -3.70 -2.60 -6.28
CA LYS A 28 -3.74 -1.15 -6.50
C LYS A 28 -2.34 -0.54 -6.55
N LEU A 29 -1.47 -0.91 -5.62
CA LEU A 29 -0.08 -0.47 -5.59
C LEU A 29 0.68 -0.93 -6.84
N GLY A 30 0.45 -2.16 -7.31
CA GLY A 30 1.05 -2.68 -8.54
C GLY A 30 0.66 -1.89 -9.78
N VAL A 31 -0.61 -1.48 -9.90
CA VAL A 31 -1.06 -0.58 -10.98
C VAL A 31 -0.37 0.77 -10.87
N PHE A 32 -0.33 1.38 -9.68
CA PHE A 32 0.32 2.68 -9.51
C PHE A 32 1.82 2.66 -9.82
N PHE A 33 2.50 1.57 -9.47
CA PHE A 33 3.90 1.39 -9.82
C PHE A 33 4.09 1.20 -11.33
N ALA A 34 3.29 0.35 -11.98
CA ALA A 34 3.38 0.10 -13.42
C ALA A 34 3.16 1.35 -14.28
N PHE A 35 2.36 2.31 -13.80
CA PHE A 35 2.09 3.58 -14.48
C PHE A 35 2.96 4.75 -13.97
N ASN A 36 4.03 4.48 -13.21
CA ASN A 36 4.93 5.48 -12.62
C ASN A 36 4.21 6.56 -11.77
N VAL A 37 3.05 6.20 -11.19
CA VAL A 37 2.30 7.08 -10.28
C VAL A 37 3.00 7.17 -8.93
N ILE A 38 3.72 6.12 -8.53
CA ILE A 38 4.58 6.07 -7.34
C ILE A 38 5.94 5.50 -7.73
N THR A 39 6.97 5.90 -6.99
CA THR A 39 8.35 5.39 -7.19
C THR A 39 8.54 4.01 -6.57
N GLU A 40 9.64 3.34 -6.89
CA GLU A 40 10.01 2.04 -6.29
C GLU A 40 10.16 2.13 -4.75
N VAL A 41 10.76 3.21 -4.26
CA VAL A 41 10.94 3.46 -2.82
C VAL A 41 9.59 3.57 -2.12
N GLU A 42 8.63 4.28 -2.73
CA GLU A 42 7.29 4.44 -2.19
C GLU A 42 6.48 3.15 -2.28
N TYR A 43 6.57 2.44 -3.40
CA TYR A 43 5.94 1.13 -3.58
C TYR A 43 6.41 0.15 -2.50
N THR A 44 7.72 0.05 -2.28
CA THR A 44 8.31 -0.83 -1.25
C THR A 44 7.80 -0.47 0.15
N LYS A 45 7.81 0.83 0.51
CA LYS A 45 7.31 1.30 1.81
C LYS A 45 5.83 0.95 2.01
N LEU A 46 5.01 1.16 0.98
CA LEU A 46 3.57 0.90 1.04
C LEU A 46 3.25 -0.61 1.08
N MET A 47 4.03 -1.46 0.39
CA MET A 47 3.89 -2.92 0.47
C MET A 47 4.22 -3.44 1.88
N GLN A 48 5.30 -2.94 2.51
CA GLN A 48 5.63 -3.27 3.90
C GLN A 48 4.54 -2.83 4.89
N LEU A 49 3.97 -1.64 4.69
CA LEU A 49 2.85 -1.17 5.50
C LEU A 49 1.60 -2.04 5.30
N THR A 50 1.34 -2.45 4.06
CA THR A 50 0.24 -3.33 3.69
C THR A 50 0.36 -4.67 4.40
N GLU A 51 1.54 -5.28 4.37
CA GLU A 51 1.85 -6.48 5.14
C GLU A 51 1.55 -6.26 6.63
N SER A 52 2.12 -5.23 7.25
CA SER A 52 1.92 -4.96 8.67
C SER A 52 0.44 -4.78 9.07
N LYS A 53 -0.40 -4.17 8.23
CA LYS A 53 -1.81 -3.84 8.58
C LYS A 53 -2.81 -4.92 8.20
N TYR A 54 -2.50 -5.72 7.18
CA TYR A 54 -3.40 -6.73 6.62
C TYR A 54 -2.91 -8.17 6.81
N THR A 55 -1.89 -8.40 7.65
CA THR A 55 -1.63 -9.76 8.15
C THR A 55 -2.90 -10.26 8.83
N GLU A 56 -3.54 -11.26 8.22
CA GLU A 56 -4.58 -12.03 8.89
C GLU A 56 -3.94 -12.63 10.13
N VAL A 57 -4.49 -12.34 11.31
CA VAL A 57 -4.11 -13.07 12.51
C VAL A 57 -4.65 -14.48 12.28
N VAL A 58 -3.83 -15.34 11.70
CA VAL A 58 -4.08 -16.78 11.69
C VAL A 58 -3.95 -17.18 13.15
N ALA A 59 -5.09 -17.17 13.87
CA ALA A 59 -5.16 -17.76 15.19
C ALA A 59 -4.78 -19.24 15.02
N GLN A 60 -3.57 -19.58 15.47
CA GLN A 60 -3.15 -20.96 15.65
C GLN A 60 -3.90 -21.59 16.82
#